data_AF-A0AAJ2GZP3-F1
#
_entry.id   AF-A0AAJ2GZP3-F1
#
_cell.length_a   1.000
_cell.length_b   1.000
_cell.length_c   1.000
_cell.angle_alpha   90.00
_cell.angle_beta   90.00
_cell.angle_gamma   90.00
#
_symmetry.space_group_name_H-M   'P 1'
#
loop_
_entity.id
_entity.type
_entity.pdbx_description
1 polymer ?
#
loop_
_entity_poly.entity_id
_entity_poly.type
_entity_poly.pdbx_seq_one_letter_code
_entity_poly.pdbx_strand_id
1 'polypeptide(L)'
;LSQAVSLKVPDGSNIADREALIKAVLKRRGLIFDTQIIDYLLHHGPHKSAALLKTIEQLDALLHGDRRKLANSTRRQIYALIDEHNKFNAK
;
A
#
# COMPACT_ATOMS: atom_id res chain seq x y z
N LEU A 1 29.37 8.88 25.66
CA LEU A 1 28.92 7.66 24.96
C LEU A 1 27.82 8.07 23.98
N SER A 2 28.18 8.40 22.74
CA SER A 2 27.19 8.71 21.70
C SER A 2 26.51 7.41 21.28
N GLN A 3 25.28 7.21 21.75
CA GLN A 3 24.45 6.12 21.24
C GLN A 3 24.10 6.46 19.78
N ALA A 4 24.78 5.79 18.85
CA ALA A 4 24.38 5.80 17.46
C ALA A 4 23.02 5.10 17.39
N VAL A 5 21.95 5.89 17.25
CA VAL A 5 20.64 5.38 16.87
C VAL A 5 20.83 4.73 15.52
N SER A 6 20.82 3.40 15.49
CA SER A 6 20.79 2.65 14.24
C SER A 6 19.44 2.96 13.59
N LEU A 7 19.42 3.97 12.73
CA LEU A 7 18.31 4.27 11.83
C LEU A 7 18.28 3.14 10.80
N LYS A 8 17.81 1.96 11.24
CA LYS A 8 17.56 0.83 10.35
C LYS A 8 16.45 1.30 9.42
N VAL A 9 16.79 1.48 8.14
CA VAL A 9 15.79 1.76 7.10
C VAL A 9 14.72 0.68 7.25
N PRO A 10 13.44 1.03 7.43
CA PRO A 10 12.39 0.04 7.56
C PRO A 10 12.40 -0.85 6.34
N ASP A 11 12.71 -2.13 6.52
CA ASP A 11 12.68 -3.15 5.46
C ASP A 11 11.23 -3.46 5.01
N GLY A 12 10.24 -2.82 5.65
CA GLY A 12 8.81 -3.07 5.40
C GLY A 12 8.32 -4.38 6.00
N SER A 13 9.09 -5.01 6.89
CA SER A 13 8.69 -6.25 7.57
C SER A 13 7.80 -5.98 8.79
N ASN A 14 7.78 -4.75 9.32
CA ASN A 14 6.90 -4.37 10.43
C ASN A 14 5.52 -3.93 9.92
N ILE A 15 4.49 -4.70 10.26
CA ILE A 15 3.10 -4.44 9.86
C ILE A 15 2.61 -3.07 10.35
N ALA A 16 2.93 -2.67 11.58
CA ALA A 16 2.48 -1.40 12.13
C ALA A 16 3.08 -0.20 11.39
N ASP A 17 4.35 -0.29 11.00
CA ASP A 17 5.03 0.73 10.19
C ASP A 17 4.41 0.84 8.80
N ARG A 18 4.10 -0.31 8.17
CA ARG A 18 3.42 -0.35 6.87
C ARG A 18 2.02 0.23 6.94
N GLU A 19 1.25 -0.11 7.96
CA GLU A 19 -0.09 0.43 8.14
C GLU A 19 -0.03 1.96 8.33
N ALA A 20 0.92 2.45 9.15
CA ALA A 20 1.16 3.87 9.33
C ALA A 20 1.54 4.58 8.02
N LEU A 21 2.42 3.97 7.22
CA LEU A 21 2.81 4.48 5.91
C LEU A 21 1.62 4.56 4.95
N ILE A 22 0.83 3.49 4.83
CA ILE A 22 -0.38 3.47 3.98
C ILE A 22 -1.33 4.58 4.41
N LYS A 23 -1.67 4.67 5.71
CA LYS A 23 -2.57 5.69 6.24
C LYS A 23 -2.04 7.11 5.99
N ALA A 24 -0.74 7.34 6.20
CA ALA A 24 -0.12 8.64 5.99
C ALA A 24 -0.19 9.08 4.51
N VAL A 25 0.05 8.15 3.58
CA VAL A 25 0.02 8.42 2.14
C VAL A 25 -1.40 8.69 1.66
N LEU A 26 -2.37 7.86 2.08
CA LEU A 26 -3.78 8.06 1.76
C LEU A 26 -4.26 9.42 2.28
N LYS A 27 -3.94 9.75 3.54
CA LYS A 27 -4.27 11.05 4.13
C LYS A 27 -3.64 12.22 3.38
N ARG A 28 -2.35 12.15 3.05
CA ARG A 28 -1.63 13.21 2.33
C ARG A 28 -2.22 13.48 0.94
N ARG A 29 -2.71 12.44 0.27
CA ARG A 29 -3.29 12.50 -1.08
C ARG A 29 -4.81 12.70 -1.08
N GLY A 30 -5.46 12.80 0.09
CA GLY A 30 -6.92 12.90 0.19
C GLY A 30 -7.65 11.65 -0.34
N LEU A 31 -6.99 10.49 -0.31
CA LEU A 31 -7.54 9.23 -0.78
C LEU A 31 -8.29 8.54 0.34
N ILE A 32 -9.48 8.03 0.01
CA ILE A 32 -10.30 7.22 0.90
C ILE A 32 -10.49 5.90 0.19
N PHE A 33 -9.78 4.86 0.62
CA PHE A 33 -9.98 3.51 0.11
C PHE A 33 -10.91 2.74 1.05
N ASP A 34 -11.63 1.77 0.47
CA ASP A 34 -12.40 0.82 1.25
C ASP A 34 -11.48 0.03 2.21
N THR A 35 -11.96 -0.25 3.42
CA THR A 35 -11.17 -0.93 4.46
C THR A 35 -10.65 -2.29 3.98
N GLN A 36 -11.40 -3.03 3.16
CA GLN A 36 -10.94 -4.31 2.62
C GLN A 36 -9.78 -4.17 1.64
N ILE A 37 -9.68 -3.05 0.93
CA ILE A 37 -8.53 -2.78 0.05
C ILE A 37 -7.31 -2.40 0.86
N ILE A 38 -7.49 -1.59 1.91
CA ILE A 38 -6.39 -1.21 2.81
C ILE A 38 -5.82 -2.46 3.49
N ASP A 39 -6.68 -3.33 4.01
CA ASP A 39 -6.27 -4.59 4.64
C ASP A 39 -5.55 -5.52 3.65
N TYR A 40 -6.10 -5.69 2.43
CA TYR A 40 -5.47 -6.52 1.41
C TYR A 40 -4.11 -5.96 0.98
N LEU A 41 -3.99 -4.63 0.80
CA LEU A 41 -2.73 -3.97 0.47
C LEU A 41 -1.69 -4.12 1.59
N LEU A 42 -2.12 -4.11 2.86
CA LEU A 42 -1.25 -4.30 4.01
C LEU A 42 -0.65 -5.72 4.03
N HIS A 43 -1.48 -6.74 3.78
CA HIS A 43 -1.08 -8.15 3.89
C HIS A 43 -0.44 -8.73 2.61
N HIS A 44 -0.89 -8.28 1.44
CA HIS A 44 -0.49 -8.85 0.14
C HIS A 44 0.30 -7.89 -0.74
N GLY A 45 0.38 -6.61 -0.37
CA GLY A 45 1.13 -5.61 -1.13
C GLY A 45 2.65 -5.70 -0.93
N PRO A 46 3.42 -4.94 -1.73
CA PRO A 46 4.88 -4.92 -1.64
C PRO A 46 5.38 -4.48 -0.27
N HIS A 47 6.44 -5.12 0.21
CA HIS A 47 7.09 -4.77 1.48
C HIS A 47 7.92 -3.50 1.36
N LYS A 48 8.66 -3.35 0.26
CA LYS A 48 9.51 -2.18 0.00
C LYS A 48 8.64 -0.92 -0.15
N SER A 49 8.89 0.10 0.65
CA SER A 49 8.08 1.33 0.69
C SER A 49 7.91 2.00 -0.67
N ALA A 50 8.97 2.09 -1.49
CA ALA A 50 8.88 2.68 -2.83
C ALA A 50 7.90 1.92 -3.75
N ALA A 51 7.92 0.59 -3.68
CA ALA A 51 7.01 -0.25 -4.46
C ALA A 51 5.56 -0.13 -3.96
N LEU A 52 5.37 -0.10 -2.64
CA LEU A 52 4.07 0.11 -2.02
C LEU A 52 3.46 1.46 -2.42
N LEU A 53 4.27 2.53 -2.40
CA LEU A 53 3.86 3.86 -2.83
C LEU A 53 3.40 3.85 -4.30
N LYS A 54 4.18 3.22 -5.18
CA LYS A 54 3.83 3.07 -6.60
C LYS A 54 2.50 2.31 -6.79
N THR A 55 2.29 1.26 -6.02
CA THR A 55 1.01 0.51 -6.04
C THR A 55 -0.15 1.41 -5.63
N ILE A 56 -0.01 2.22 -4.58
CA ILE A 56 -1.06 3.18 -4.16
C ILE A 56 -1.37 4.18 -5.28
N GLU A 57 -0.37 4.65 -6.02
CA GLU A 57 -0.56 5.57 -7.15
C GLU A 57 -1.35 4.94 -8.30
N GLN A 58 -1.05 3.68 -8.64
CA GLN A 58 -1.80 2.97 -9.69
C GLN A 58 -3.22 2.64 -9.25
N LEU A 59 -3.43 2.30 -7.97
CA LEU A 59 -4.77 2.11 -7.42
C LEU A 59 -5.59 3.40 -7.49
N ASP A 60 -4.98 4.55 -7.18
CA ASP A 60 -5.67 5.84 -7.30
C ASP A 60 -6.08 6.14 -8.75
N ALA A 61 -5.15 5.93 -9.70
CA ALA A 61 -5.43 6.08 -11.13
C ALA A 61 -6.55 5.15 -11.60
N LEU A 62 -6.55 3.89 -11.19
CA LEU A 62 -7.59 2.92 -11.54
C LEU A 62 -8.97 3.32 -11.02
N LEU A 63 -9.01 3.90 -9.81
CA LEU A 63 -10.25 4.25 -9.12
C LEU A 63 -10.87 5.57 -9.61
N HIS A 64 -10.12 6.42 -10.33
CA HIS A 64 -10.60 7.67 -10.95
C HIS A 64 -11.52 8.54 -10.06
N GLY A 65 -11.37 8.49 -8.73
CA GLY A 65 -12.20 9.23 -7.78
C GLY A 65 -13.47 8.52 -7.28
N ASP A 66 -13.92 7.42 -7.89
CA ASP A 66 -15.09 6.66 -7.45
C ASP A 66 -14.68 5.57 -6.44
N ARG A 67 -14.68 5.94 -5.15
CA ARG A 67 -13.98 5.20 -4.10
C ARG A 67 -14.87 4.65 -2.98
N ARG A 68 -16.20 4.78 -3.11
CA ARG A 68 -17.15 4.45 -2.02
C ARG A 68 -17.98 3.18 -2.26
N LYS A 69 -18.15 2.76 -3.52
CA LYS A 69 -18.90 1.55 -3.87
C LYS A 69 -18.30 0.89 -5.09
N LEU A 70 -17.38 -0.06 -4.85
CA LEU A 70 -16.69 -0.75 -5.93
C LEU A 70 -17.52 -1.93 -6.44
N ALA A 71 -17.65 -2.03 -7.76
CA ALA A 71 -18.15 -3.24 -8.38
C ALA A 71 -17.24 -4.42 -8.05
N ASN A 72 -17.82 -5.63 -7.99
CA ASN A 72 -17.06 -6.86 -7.72
C ASN A 72 -15.90 -7.08 -8.72
N SER A 73 -16.11 -6.73 -9.99
CA SER A 73 -15.09 -6.77 -11.03
C SER A 73 -13.91 -5.84 -10.73
N THR A 74 -14.18 -4.59 -10.35
CA THR A 74 -13.16 -3.61 -9.97
C THR A 74 -12.37 -4.07 -8.75
N ARG A 75 -13.03 -4.61 -7.72
CA ARG A 75 -12.34 -5.16 -6.54
C ARG A 75 -11.40 -6.31 -6.90
N ARG A 76 -11.80 -7.22 -7.80
CA ARG A 76 -10.91 -8.29 -8.28
C ARG A 76 -9.70 -7.75 -9.06
N GLN A 77 -9.89 -6.73 -9.89
CA GLN A 77 -8.80 -6.07 -10.61
C GLN A 77 -7.80 -5.42 -9.65
N ILE A 78 -8.29 -4.77 -8.59
CA ILE A 78 -7.47 -4.17 -7.53
C ILE A 78 -6.61 -5.22 -6.84
N TYR A 79 -7.20 -6.36 -6.43
CA TYR A 79 -6.44 -7.43 -5.78
C TYR A 79 -5.39 -8.04 -6.71
N ALA A 80 -5.74 -8.29 -7.97
CA ALA A 80 -4.81 -8.79 -8.96
C ALA A 80 -3.62 -7.83 -9.18
N LEU A 81 -3.87 -6.52 -9.22
CA LEU A 81 -2.82 -5.51 -9.34
C LEU A 81 -1.90 -5.49 -8.12
N ILE A 82 -2.45 -5.59 -6.91
CA ILE A 82 -1.68 -5.66 -5.66
C ILE A 82 -0.77 -6.89 -5.67
N ASP A 83 -1.32 -8.06 -6.01
CA ASP A 83 -0.57 -9.32 -6.06
C ASP A 83 0.55 -9.28 -7.09
N GLU A 84 0.29 -8.72 -8.27
CA GLU A 84 1.26 -8.55 -9.33
C GLU A 84 2.46 -7.72 -8.84
N HIS A 85 2.19 -6.58 -8.21
CA HIS A 85 3.22 -5.71 -7.69
C HIS A 85 4.05 -6.37 -6.59
N ASN A 86 3.45 -7.21 -5.75
CA ASN A 86 4.21 -7.93 -4.75
C ASN A 86 5.15 -8.96 -5.38
N LYS A 87 4.66 -9.75 -6.36
CA LYS A 87 5.47 -10.74 -7.09
C LYS A 87 6.66 -10.13 -7.82
N PHE A 88 6.49 -8.96 -8.44
CA PHE A 88 7.58 -8.28 -9.16
C PHE A 88 8.67 -7.73 -8.24
N ASN A 89 8.31 -7.30 -7.01
CA ASN A 89 9.27 -6.68 -6.08
C ASN A 89 9.92 -7.67 -5.09
N ALA A 90 9.45 -8.92 -5.09
CA ALA A 90 10.01 -10.04 -4.33
C ALA A 90 11.20 -10.72 -5.02
N LYS A 91 11.50 -10.37 -6.28
CA LYS A 91 12.75 -10.73 -6.96
C LYS A 91 13.84 -9.68 -6.67
#